data_AF-A0A3A4B273-F1
#
_entry.id   AF-A0A3A4B273-F1
#
_cell.length_a   1.000
_cell.length_b   1.000
_cell.length_c   1.000
_cell.angle_alpha   90.00
_cell.angle_beta   90.00
_cell.angle_gamma   90.00
#
_symmetry.space_group_name_H-M   'P 1'
#
loop_
_entity.id
_entity.type
_entity.pdbx_description
1 polymer ?
#
loop_
_entity_poly.entity_id
_entity_poly.type
_entity_poly.pdbx_seq_one_letter_code
_entity_poly.pdbx_strand_id
1 'polypeptide(L)'
;MGGDERVVVPFRWDPADERVVREVTAGEPEPELWYLPELVRCAGEVLAASEGGETWFLGRSADSLFDLLTGALAGTSAEGLARHLTISLEGEPTPEEVRRLRGYLGAVGLTPYRIRGLGRPVVFADLVDKGETFAILRRVLCDWAGAELDLRFLGIAMRARPDAGWTAKLPPGTAAEIVMDDRLWEYLAYEQEKLTPSFHRRRWAETWLAEPRRDRYTRQALAEASALVRAGRTAEVRTALANALTRGDRRSELASELTRIPR
;
A
#
# COMPACT_ATOMS: atom_id res chain seq x y z
N MET A 1 1.10 36.46 10.65
CA MET A 1 0.98 36.22 9.20
C MET A 1 0.96 34.71 9.00
N GLY A 2 -0.22 34.10 9.05
CA GLY A 2 -0.40 32.67 8.76
C GLY A 2 -0.50 32.50 7.25
N GLY A 3 0.63 32.20 6.60
CA GLY A 3 0.58 31.71 5.23
C GLY A 3 -0.18 30.39 5.25
N ASP A 4 -1.17 30.26 4.37
CA ASP A 4 -1.86 29.00 4.12
C ASP A 4 -0.81 28.01 3.60
N GLU A 5 -0.30 27.17 4.50
CA GLU A 5 0.78 26.25 4.20
C GLU A 5 0.21 25.17 3.29
N ARG A 6 0.46 25.32 1.98
CA ARG A 6 -0.05 24.43 0.95
C ARG A 6 0.33 22.98 1.26
N VAL A 7 -0.67 22.15 1.51
CA VAL A 7 -0.49 20.71 1.69
C VAL A 7 0.04 20.11 0.38
N VAL A 8 1.18 19.41 0.47
CA VAL A 8 1.74 18.65 -0.65
C VAL A 8 1.18 17.23 -0.62
N VAL A 9 0.55 16.82 -1.72
CA VAL A 9 0.15 15.43 -1.97
C VAL A 9 1.05 14.92 -3.10
N PRO A 10 1.89 13.89 -2.87
CA PRO A 10 2.72 13.32 -3.93
C PRO A 10 1.86 12.84 -5.10
N PHE A 11 2.24 13.25 -6.30
CA PHE A 11 1.61 12.76 -7.51
C PHE A 11 2.01 11.29 -7.75
N ARG A 12 1.03 10.48 -8.10
CA ARG A 12 1.21 9.11 -8.55
C ARG A 12 0.38 8.91 -9.81
N TRP A 13 1.01 8.38 -10.86
CA TRP A 13 0.28 7.94 -12.05
C TRP A 13 -0.73 6.85 -11.69
N ASP A 14 -1.89 6.85 -12.33
CA ASP A 14 -2.85 5.76 -12.22
C ASP A 14 -2.48 4.65 -13.22
N PRO A 15 -1.98 3.48 -12.77
CA PRO A 15 -1.61 2.39 -13.66
C PRO A 15 -2.82 1.66 -14.27
N ALA A 16 -4.04 1.95 -13.80
CA ALA A 16 -5.28 1.41 -14.37
C ALA A 16 -5.85 2.26 -15.52
N ASP A 17 -5.39 3.51 -15.70
CA ASP A 17 -5.75 4.36 -16.85
C ASP A 17 -4.93 3.95 -18.09
N GLU A 18 -5.52 3.07 -18.90
CA GLU A 18 -4.88 2.52 -20.11
C GLU A 18 -4.48 3.59 -21.13
N ARG A 19 -5.20 4.72 -21.19
CA ARG A 19 -4.89 5.81 -22.12
C ARG A 19 -3.60 6.50 -21.68
N VAL A 20 -3.52 6.85 -20.39
CA VAL A 20 -2.35 7.50 -19.81
C VAL A 20 -1.14 6.58 -19.83
N VAL A 21 -1.30 5.30 -19.48
CA VAL A 21 -0.22 4.32 -19.54
C VAL A 21 0.33 4.24 -20.96
N ARG A 22 -0.52 4.04 -21.98
CA ARG A 22 -0.08 3.93 -23.38
C ARG A 22 0.71 5.17 -23.83
N GLU A 23 0.28 6.35 -23.42
CA GLU A 23 0.94 7.62 -23.74
C GLU A 23 2.31 7.72 -23.05
N VAL A 24 2.37 7.45 -21.74
CA VAL A 24 3.55 7.68 -20.91
C VAL A 24 4.60 6.59 -21.10
N THR A 25 4.22 5.34 -21.30
CA THR A 25 5.13 4.19 -21.41
C THR A 25 5.44 3.81 -22.85
N ALA A 26 5.12 4.68 -23.82
CA ALA A 26 5.38 4.41 -25.24
C ALA A 26 6.87 4.07 -25.48
N GLY A 27 7.12 2.88 -26.02
CA GLY A 27 8.46 2.38 -26.31
C GLY A 27 9.20 1.72 -25.14
N GLU A 28 8.59 1.63 -23.95
CA GLU A 28 9.12 0.78 -22.88
C GLU A 28 8.82 -0.71 -23.19
N PRO A 29 9.75 -1.63 -22.89
CA PRO A 29 9.51 -3.06 -23.05
C PRO A 29 8.44 -3.57 -22.07
N GLU A 30 7.79 -4.68 -22.42
CA GLU A 30 6.92 -5.37 -21.47
C GLU A 30 7.77 -5.89 -20.29
N PRO A 31 7.40 -5.58 -19.04
CA PRO A 31 8.15 -5.96 -17.86
C PRO A 31 8.02 -7.45 -17.56
N GLU A 32 9.11 -8.05 -17.08
CA GLU A 32 9.12 -9.46 -16.66
C GLU A 32 8.67 -9.59 -15.20
N LEU A 33 7.44 -10.07 -15.00
CA LEU A 33 6.87 -10.30 -13.67
C LEU A 33 7.25 -11.67 -13.08
N TRP A 34 8.55 -11.98 -13.04
CA TRP A 34 9.07 -13.27 -12.57
C TRP A 34 8.61 -13.64 -11.14
N TYR A 35 8.27 -12.63 -10.35
CA TYR A 35 7.84 -12.74 -8.96
C TYR A 35 6.32 -12.85 -8.76
N LEU A 36 5.52 -12.80 -9.84
CA LEU A 36 4.07 -12.75 -9.75
C LEU A 36 3.45 -13.87 -8.88
N PRO A 37 3.87 -15.15 -8.97
CA PRO A 37 3.27 -16.21 -8.15
C PRO A 37 3.41 -15.97 -6.63
N GLU A 38 4.59 -15.53 -6.19
CA GLU A 38 4.86 -15.24 -4.78
C GLU A 38 4.15 -13.95 -4.34
N LEU A 39 4.09 -12.94 -5.21
CA LEU A 39 3.34 -11.71 -4.95
C LEU A 39 1.85 -11.99 -4.78
N VAL A 40 1.26 -12.86 -5.60
CA VAL A 40 -0.14 -13.28 -5.51
C VAL A 40 -0.42 -14.03 -4.21
N ARG A 41 0.49 -14.92 -3.79
CA ARG A 41 0.38 -15.59 -2.48
C ARG A 41 0.36 -14.57 -1.35
N CYS A 42 1.33 -13.65 -1.33
CA CYS A 42 1.41 -12.61 -0.31
C CYS A 42 0.18 -11.69 -0.30
N ALA A 43 -0.29 -11.25 -1.48
CA ALA A 43 -1.49 -10.42 -1.59
C ALA A 43 -2.75 -11.13 -1.05
N GLY A 44 -2.89 -12.43 -1.30
CA GLY A 44 -3.97 -13.24 -0.73
C GLY A 44 -3.92 -13.32 0.80
N GLU A 45 -2.72 -13.49 1.36
CA GLU A 45 -2.50 -13.47 2.82
C GLU A 45 -2.79 -12.09 3.43
N VAL A 46 -2.42 -11.00 2.74
CA VAL A 46 -2.77 -9.63 3.16
C VAL A 46 -4.29 -9.45 3.19
N LEU A 47 -5.00 -9.88 2.14
CA LEU A 47 -6.46 -9.76 2.10
C LEU A 47 -7.12 -10.60 3.20
N ALA A 48 -6.63 -11.82 3.44
CA ALA A 48 -7.15 -12.70 4.49
C ALA A 48 -6.95 -12.07 5.88
N ALA A 49 -5.74 -11.59 6.16
CA ALA A 49 -5.38 -10.96 7.44
C ALA A 49 -6.05 -9.58 7.64
N SER A 50 -6.46 -8.92 6.56
CA SER A 50 -7.19 -7.65 6.63
C SER A 50 -8.64 -7.82 7.10
N GLU A 51 -9.20 -9.04 7.07
CA GLU A 51 -10.56 -9.36 7.51
C GLU A 51 -11.65 -8.43 6.94
N GLY A 52 -11.51 -7.99 5.69
CA GLY A 52 -12.47 -7.06 5.04
C GLY A 52 -12.32 -5.58 5.44
N GLY A 53 -11.28 -5.24 6.19
CA GLY A 53 -10.90 -3.86 6.49
C GLY A 53 -10.46 -3.05 5.25
N GLU A 54 -10.40 -1.73 5.41
CA GLU A 54 -9.79 -0.85 4.42
C GLU A 54 -8.27 -0.90 4.58
N THR A 55 -7.56 -1.45 3.59
CA THR A 55 -6.12 -1.71 3.66
C THR A 55 -5.33 -0.62 2.95
N TRP A 56 -4.52 0.09 3.72
CA TRP A 56 -3.61 1.14 3.28
C TRP A 56 -2.19 0.58 3.14
N PHE A 57 -1.74 0.45 1.89
CA PHE A 57 -0.36 0.11 1.56
C PHE A 57 0.53 1.33 1.76
N LEU A 58 1.52 1.19 2.64
CA LEU A 58 2.39 2.28 3.04
C LEU A 58 3.66 2.33 2.18
N GLY A 59 4.11 3.56 1.92
CA GLY A 59 5.38 3.79 1.28
C GLY A 59 5.37 3.41 -0.19
N ARG A 60 6.50 2.85 -0.65
CA ARG A 60 6.73 2.49 -2.06
C ARG A 60 7.11 1.02 -2.24
N SER A 61 7.47 0.37 -1.13
CA SER A 61 7.90 -1.02 -1.13
C SER A 61 6.71 -1.96 -1.35
N ALA A 62 5.51 -1.53 -0.95
CA ALA A 62 4.28 -2.28 -1.13
C ALA A 62 3.49 -1.91 -2.41
N ASP A 63 4.04 -1.05 -3.29
CA ASP A 63 3.36 -0.57 -4.51
C ASP A 63 2.85 -1.71 -5.39
N SER A 64 3.67 -2.73 -5.65
CA SER A 64 3.27 -3.86 -6.50
C SER A 64 2.09 -4.66 -5.95
N LEU A 65 2.00 -4.73 -4.63
CA LEU A 65 0.93 -5.40 -3.91
C LEU A 65 -0.38 -4.61 -4.09
N PHE A 66 -0.30 -3.29 -3.96
CA PHE A 66 -1.40 -2.37 -4.25
C PHE A 66 -1.84 -2.41 -5.71
N ASP A 67 -0.91 -2.39 -6.67
CA ASP A 67 -1.21 -2.37 -8.10
C ASP A 67 -1.85 -3.69 -8.58
N LEU A 68 -1.33 -4.84 -8.10
CA LEU A 68 -1.94 -6.15 -8.34
C LEU A 68 -3.39 -6.20 -7.84
N LEU A 69 -3.62 -5.73 -6.60
CA LEU A 69 -4.94 -5.72 -5.99
C LEU A 69 -5.90 -4.72 -6.63
N THR A 70 -5.39 -3.60 -7.14
CA THR A 70 -6.19 -2.65 -7.92
C THR A 70 -6.84 -3.34 -9.13
N GLY A 71 -6.09 -4.18 -9.84
CA GLY A 71 -6.65 -5.01 -10.92
C GLY A 71 -7.54 -6.15 -10.43
N ALA A 72 -7.12 -6.86 -9.38
CA ALA A 72 -7.82 -8.03 -8.87
C ALA A 72 -9.20 -7.73 -8.28
N LEU A 73 -9.33 -6.62 -7.57
CA LEU A 73 -10.56 -6.23 -6.87
C LEU A 73 -11.53 -5.42 -7.75
N ALA A 74 -11.10 -4.98 -8.94
CA ALA A 74 -11.97 -4.25 -9.87
C ALA A 74 -13.22 -5.07 -10.25
N GLY A 75 -14.41 -4.50 -10.05
CA GLY A 75 -15.69 -5.15 -10.28
C GLY A 75 -16.16 -6.08 -9.15
N THR A 76 -15.49 -6.08 -8.00
CA THR A 76 -15.91 -6.82 -6.78
C THR A 76 -16.51 -5.89 -5.73
N SER A 77 -17.17 -6.44 -4.72
CA SER A 77 -17.59 -5.69 -3.53
C SER A 77 -16.44 -5.10 -2.72
N ALA A 78 -15.22 -5.62 -2.92
CA ALA A 78 -13.98 -5.13 -2.31
C ALA A 78 -13.26 -4.06 -3.14
N GLU A 79 -13.85 -3.60 -4.26
CA GLU A 79 -13.31 -2.50 -5.03
C GLU A 79 -13.14 -1.25 -4.15
N GLY A 80 -11.94 -0.68 -4.17
CA GLY A 80 -11.60 0.49 -3.34
C GLY A 80 -11.29 0.20 -1.87
N LEU A 81 -11.21 -1.06 -1.44
CA LEU A 81 -10.68 -1.41 -0.12
C LEU A 81 -9.14 -1.32 -0.06
N ALA A 82 -8.46 -1.53 -1.18
CA ALA A 82 -7.04 -1.24 -1.30
C ALA A 82 -6.83 0.26 -1.51
N ARG A 83 -6.05 0.88 -0.61
CA ARG A 83 -5.64 2.28 -0.64
C ARG A 83 -4.14 2.36 -0.60
N HIS A 84 -3.60 3.46 -1.12
CA HIS A 84 -2.17 3.69 -1.16
C HIS A 84 -1.83 4.98 -0.41
N LEU A 85 -0.76 4.95 0.38
CA LEU A 85 -0.22 6.09 1.09
C LEU A 85 1.28 6.21 0.85
N THR A 86 1.71 7.10 -0.06
CA THR A 86 3.13 7.41 -0.21
C THR A 86 3.62 8.07 1.06
N ILE A 87 4.36 7.33 1.89
CA ILE A 87 4.93 7.86 3.12
C ILE A 87 6.15 7.05 3.55
N SER A 88 7.14 7.73 4.11
CA SER A 88 8.24 7.08 4.82
C SER A 88 8.48 7.84 6.11
N LEU A 89 8.39 7.14 7.24
CA LEU A 89 8.51 7.71 8.57
C LEU A 89 9.70 7.07 9.27
N GLU A 90 10.66 7.91 9.64
CA GLU A 90 11.86 7.51 10.38
C GLU A 90 12.21 8.62 11.36
N GLY A 91 12.55 8.22 12.58
CA GLY A 91 12.86 9.14 13.67
C GLY A 91 11.67 9.98 14.13
N GLU A 92 11.89 10.77 15.18
CA GLU A 92 10.83 11.56 15.80
C GLU A 92 10.50 12.81 14.96
N PRO A 93 9.24 12.99 14.51
CA PRO A 93 8.82 14.21 13.83
C PRO A 93 8.65 15.36 14.83
N THR A 94 9.08 16.56 14.44
CA THR A 94 8.83 17.80 15.16
C THR A 94 7.34 18.17 15.14
N PRO A 95 6.87 19.08 16.02
CA PRO A 95 5.48 19.54 16.00
C PRO A 95 5.03 20.14 14.66
N GLU A 96 5.93 20.77 13.92
CA GLU A 96 5.66 21.32 12.58
C GLU A 96 5.51 20.21 11.54
N GLU A 97 6.41 19.24 11.54
CA GLU A 97 6.33 18.04 10.71
C GLU A 97 5.03 17.28 10.99
N VAL A 98 4.60 17.14 12.26
CA VAL A 98 3.32 16.52 12.61
C VAL A 98 2.13 17.30 12.02
N ARG A 99 2.15 18.65 12.02
CA ARG A 99 1.09 19.44 11.38
C ARG A 99 1.02 19.19 9.88
N ARG A 100 2.17 19.17 9.19
CA ARG A 100 2.25 18.86 7.75
C ARG A 100 1.74 17.45 7.45
N LEU A 101 2.17 16.47 8.25
CA LEU A 101 1.71 15.09 8.12
C LEU A 101 0.18 15.00 8.28
N ARG A 102 -0.40 15.62 9.30
CA ARG A 102 -1.87 15.68 9.48
C ARG A 102 -2.56 16.34 8.29
N GLY A 103 -1.99 17.41 7.72
CA GLY A 103 -2.47 18.04 6.50
C GLY A 103 -2.50 17.06 5.33
N TYR A 104 -1.41 16.34 5.09
CA TYR A 104 -1.32 15.32 4.04
C TYR A 104 -2.31 14.17 4.26
N LEU A 105 -2.33 13.59 5.47
CA LEU A 105 -3.27 12.52 5.83
C LEU A 105 -4.73 12.98 5.64
N GLY A 106 -5.05 14.23 6.01
CA GLY A 106 -6.35 14.84 5.75
C GLY A 106 -6.68 14.97 4.27
N ALA A 107 -5.73 15.41 3.44
CA ALA A 107 -5.92 15.58 2.00
C ALA A 107 -6.16 14.24 1.27
N VAL A 108 -5.56 13.14 1.73
CA VAL A 108 -5.82 11.79 1.20
C VAL A 108 -7.01 11.09 1.87
N GLY A 109 -7.67 11.75 2.83
CA GLY A 109 -8.87 11.26 3.51
C GLY A 109 -8.61 10.38 4.73
N LEU A 110 -7.37 10.11 5.12
CA LEU A 110 -7.03 9.31 6.30
C LEU A 110 -7.09 10.18 7.58
N THR A 111 -8.30 10.43 8.06
CA THR A 111 -8.56 11.25 9.26
C THR A 111 -9.11 10.42 10.41
N PRO A 112 -8.89 10.81 11.68
CA PRO A 112 -9.54 10.17 12.83
C PRO A 112 -11.07 10.08 12.72
N TYR A 113 -11.69 11.12 12.13
CA TYR A 113 -13.14 11.14 11.90
C TYR A 113 -13.57 10.04 10.92
N ARG A 114 -12.88 9.89 9.78
CA ARG A 114 -13.14 8.80 8.82
C ARG A 114 -12.91 7.44 9.46
N ILE A 115 -11.78 7.27 10.15
CA ILE A 115 -11.42 5.99 10.79
C ILE A 115 -12.54 5.54 11.74
N ARG A 116 -13.04 6.43 12.59
CA ARG A 116 -14.16 6.12 13.50
C ARG A 116 -15.49 5.87 12.78
N GLY A 117 -15.72 6.51 11.64
CA GLY A 117 -16.97 6.41 10.88
C GLY A 117 -17.05 5.23 9.90
N LEU A 118 -15.93 4.57 9.57
CA LEU A 118 -15.87 3.53 8.53
C LEU A 118 -16.67 2.25 8.87
N GLY A 119 -16.93 1.99 10.16
CA GLY A 119 -17.62 0.78 10.63
C GLY A 119 -16.84 -0.52 10.35
N ARG A 120 -15.57 -0.42 9.98
CA ARG A 120 -14.65 -1.54 9.72
C ARG A 120 -13.22 -1.15 10.11
N PRO A 121 -12.32 -2.11 10.38
CA PRO A 121 -10.93 -1.81 10.73
C PRO A 121 -10.19 -1.08 9.60
N VAL A 122 -9.28 -0.18 9.97
CA VAL A 122 -8.26 0.36 9.07
C VAL A 122 -6.98 -0.44 9.26
N VAL A 123 -6.49 -1.02 8.17
CA VAL A 123 -5.35 -1.93 8.16
C VAL A 123 -4.19 -1.26 7.43
N PHE A 124 -3.02 -1.16 8.05
CA PHE A 124 -1.81 -0.67 7.40
C PHE A 124 -0.92 -1.83 7.00
N ALA A 125 -0.53 -1.93 5.74
CA ALA A 125 0.34 -2.98 5.22
C ALA A 125 1.63 -2.39 4.64
N ASP A 126 2.79 -2.96 4.98
CA ASP A 126 4.10 -2.50 4.48
C ASP A 126 5.13 -3.64 4.51
N LEU A 127 6.18 -3.51 3.70
CA LEU A 127 7.39 -4.29 3.89
C LEU A 127 8.15 -3.76 5.11
N VAL A 128 8.34 -4.63 6.11
CA VAL A 128 8.83 -4.21 7.42
C VAL A 128 10.27 -4.67 7.66
N ASP A 129 11.14 -3.70 7.96
CA ASP A 129 12.48 -3.94 8.52
C ASP A 129 12.47 -3.63 10.03
N LYS A 130 12.19 -2.37 10.41
CA LYS A 130 12.19 -1.90 11.82
C LYS A 130 10.83 -1.55 12.40
N GLY A 131 9.78 -1.44 11.58
CA GLY A 131 8.43 -1.03 12.00
C GLY A 131 8.27 0.42 12.48
N GLU A 132 9.22 1.31 12.21
CA GLU A 132 9.11 2.71 12.66
C GLU A 132 7.93 3.43 12.03
N THR A 133 7.64 3.17 10.76
CA THR A 133 6.50 3.76 10.07
C THR A 133 5.19 3.48 10.78
N PHE A 134 4.94 2.22 11.14
CA PHE A 134 3.73 1.83 11.86
C PHE A 134 3.61 2.52 13.23
N ALA A 135 4.69 2.49 14.02
CA ALA A 135 4.69 3.07 15.36
C ALA A 135 4.44 4.58 15.33
N ILE A 136 5.13 5.31 14.43
CA ILE A 136 4.99 6.76 14.29
C ILE A 136 3.60 7.11 13.77
N LEU A 137 3.11 6.42 12.73
CA LEU A 137 1.79 6.69 12.15
C LEU A 137 0.67 6.46 13.16
N ARG A 138 0.73 5.35 13.91
CA ARG A 138 -0.23 5.05 14.99
C ARG A 138 -0.27 6.20 16.00
N ARG A 139 0.89 6.58 16.54
CA ARG A 139 0.98 7.65 17.53
C ARG A 139 0.40 8.96 17.00
N VAL A 140 0.79 9.38 15.79
CA VAL A 140 0.29 10.62 15.18
C VAL A 140 -1.23 10.61 15.04
N LEU A 141 -1.82 9.49 14.61
CA LEU A 141 -3.26 9.34 14.44
C LEU A 141 -4.01 9.31 15.77
N CYS A 142 -3.56 8.53 16.77
CA CYS A 142 -4.17 8.48 18.10
C CYS A 142 -4.05 9.84 18.82
N ASP A 143 -2.90 10.51 18.74
CA ASP A 143 -2.68 11.85 19.30
C ASP A 143 -3.56 12.90 18.62
N TRP A 144 -3.78 12.76 17.31
CA TRP A 144 -4.72 13.63 16.59
C TRP A 144 -6.17 13.36 17.00
N ALA A 145 -6.51 12.11 17.25
CA ALA A 145 -7.84 11.69 17.66
C ALA A 145 -8.16 12.01 19.14
N GLY A 146 -7.13 12.25 19.95
CA GLY A 146 -7.23 12.38 21.41
C GLY A 146 -7.68 11.09 22.12
N ALA A 147 -7.62 9.94 21.42
CA ALA A 147 -7.98 8.64 21.94
C ALA A 147 -7.40 7.53 21.05
N GLU A 148 -7.49 6.29 21.53
CA GLU A 148 -7.16 5.11 20.74
C GLU A 148 -8.07 4.96 19.51
N LEU A 149 -7.49 4.44 18.43
CA LEU A 149 -8.17 4.15 17.17
C LEU A 149 -8.07 2.65 16.87
N ASP A 150 -9.08 2.11 16.22
CA ASP A 150 -9.07 0.71 15.73
C ASP A 150 -8.20 0.62 14.47
N LEU A 151 -6.89 0.43 14.72
CA LEU A 151 -5.86 0.31 13.70
C LEU A 151 -5.22 -1.07 13.78
N ARG A 152 -5.02 -1.70 12.62
CA ARG A 152 -4.30 -2.97 12.49
C ARG A 152 -3.09 -2.80 11.60
N PHE A 153 -2.08 -3.63 11.79
CA PHE A 153 -0.78 -3.54 11.12
C PHE A 153 -0.38 -4.90 10.57
N LEU A 154 -0.11 -4.96 9.27
CA LEU A 154 0.36 -6.15 8.56
C LEU A 154 1.78 -5.90 8.08
N GLY A 155 2.76 -6.50 8.77
CA GLY A 155 4.16 -6.43 8.39
C GLY A 155 4.51 -7.56 7.43
N ILE A 156 5.02 -7.22 6.25
CA ILE A 156 5.56 -8.19 5.29
C ILE A 156 7.06 -8.29 5.55
N ALA A 157 7.48 -9.39 6.15
CA ALA A 157 8.84 -9.61 6.62
C ALA A 157 9.61 -10.59 5.72
N MET A 158 10.94 -10.48 5.73
CA MET A 158 11.83 -11.49 5.15
C MET A 158 11.71 -12.80 5.91
N ARG A 159 11.75 -13.93 5.20
CA ARG A 159 11.81 -15.27 5.77
C ARG A 159 13.03 -15.50 6.64
N ALA A 160 14.19 -14.93 6.28
CA ALA A 160 15.39 -15.02 7.09
C ALA A 160 15.31 -14.22 8.40
N ARG A 161 14.39 -13.26 8.51
CA ARG A 161 14.26 -12.34 9.65
C ARG A 161 12.79 -12.07 10.02
N PRO A 162 12.02 -13.11 10.40
CA PRO A 162 10.67 -12.93 10.90
C PRO A 162 10.70 -12.15 12.23
N ASP A 163 9.67 -11.34 12.47
CA ASP A 163 9.45 -10.53 13.67
C ASP A 163 10.74 -9.89 14.22
N ALA A 164 11.40 -9.07 13.39
CA ALA A 164 12.63 -8.34 13.74
C ALA A 164 12.43 -7.26 14.84
N GLY A 165 11.57 -7.53 15.83
CA GLY A 165 11.22 -6.69 16.97
C GLY A 165 10.20 -5.59 16.65
N TRP A 166 9.64 -5.58 15.45
CA TRP A 166 8.74 -4.51 15.00
C TRP A 166 7.37 -4.57 15.68
N THR A 167 6.86 -5.78 15.95
CA THR A 167 5.57 -6.00 16.60
C THR A 167 5.54 -5.47 18.04
N ALA A 168 6.68 -5.53 18.74
CA ALA A 168 6.84 -5.02 20.10
C ALA A 168 6.64 -3.49 20.24
N LYS A 169 6.64 -2.76 19.11
CA LYS A 169 6.36 -1.32 19.07
C LYS A 169 4.86 -1.00 19.02
N LEU A 170 4.00 -2.02 18.91
CA LEU A 170 2.57 -1.89 18.71
C LEU A 170 1.79 -2.58 19.84
N PRO A 171 0.52 -2.18 20.08
CA PRO A 171 -0.29 -2.86 21.08
C PRO A 171 -0.50 -4.36 20.75
N PRO A 172 -0.53 -5.24 21.76
CA PRO A 172 -0.79 -6.66 21.55
C PRO A 172 -2.06 -6.91 20.74
N GLY A 173 -1.99 -7.85 19.79
CA GLY A 173 -3.13 -8.24 18.96
C GLY A 173 -3.50 -7.27 17.83
N THR A 174 -2.78 -6.15 17.68
CA THR A 174 -3.00 -5.21 16.55
C THR A 174 -2.11 -5.48 15.36
N ALA A 175 -1.05 -6.26 15.52
CA ALA A 175 -0.06 -6.57 14.51
C ALA A 175 -0.13 -8.05 14.09
N ALA A 176 -0.03 -8.31 12.79
CA ALA A 176 0.20 -9.64 12.24
C ALA A 176 1.33 -9.57 11.21
N GLU A 177 1.99 -10.71 11.02
CA GLU A 177 3.13 -10.84 10.12
C GLU A 177 2.80 -11.76 8.96
N ILE A 178 3.32 -11.39 7.79
CA ILE A 178 3.30 -12.18 6.57
C ILE A 178 4.74 -12.37 6.13
N VAL A 179 5.15 -13.62 5.98
CA VAL A 179 6.51 -13.93 5.54
C VAL A 179 6.57 -13.98 4.02
N MET A 180 7.55 -13.30 3.44
CA MET A 180 7.84 -13.28 2.00
C MET A 180 9.21 -13.91 1.73
N ASP A 181 9.38 -14.50 0.55
CA ASP A 181 10.69 -14.88 0.05
C ASP A 181 11.71 -13.72 0.10
N ASP A 182 12.92 -13.99 0.60
CA ASP A 182 13.93 -12.96 0.85
C ASP A 182 14.31 -12.21 -0.43
N ARG A 183 14.46 -12.93 -1.56
CA ARG A 183 14.85 -12.32 -2.84
C ARG A 183 13.77 -11.37 -3.35
N LEU A 184 12.50 -11.77 -3.23
CA LEU A 184 11.41 -10.89 -3.62
C LEU A 184 11.31 -9.69 -2.69
N TRP A 185 11.44 -9.91 -1.38
CA TRP A 185 11.40 -8.83 -0.41
C TRP A 185 12.49 -7.79 -0.69
N GLU A 186 13.73 -8.24 -0.93
CA GLU A 186 14.86 -7.35 -1.27
C GLU A 186 14.64 -6.62 -2.59
N TYR A 187 14.14 -7.30 -3.62
CA TYR A 187 13.79 -6.68 -4.89
C TYR A 187 12.77 -5.56 -4.70
N LEU A 188 11.66 -5.82 -3.99
CA LEU A 188 10.63 -4.82 -3.73
C LEU A 188 11.13 -3.69 -2.83
N ALA A 189 12.01 -3.96 -1.86
CA ALA A 189 12.50 -2.95 -0.95
C ALA A 189 13.55 -2.02 -1.59
N TYR A 190 14.45 -2.57 -2.42
CA TYR A 190 15.69 -1.87 -2.80
C TYR A 190 15.93 -1.75 -4.31
N GLU A 191 15.51 -2.73 -5.10
CA GLU A 191 15.93 -2.82 -6.52
C GLU A 191 14.87 -2.29 -7.48
N GLN A 192 13.59 -2.51 -7.17
CA GLN A 192 12.48 -2.15 -8.03
C GLN A 192 12.38 -0.63 -8.21
N GLU A 193 12.23 -0.20 -9.47
CA GLU A 193 11.95 1.18 -9.80
C GLU A 193 10.58 1.62 -9.26
N LYS A 194 10.53 2.82 -8.68
CA LYS A 194 9.35 3.28 -7.94
C LYS A 194 8.61 4.38 -8.69
N LEU A 195 7.28 4.23 -8.73
CA LEU A 195 6.39 5.17 -9.43
C LEU A 195 6.39 6.56 -8.80
N THR A 196 6.64 6.61 -7.50
CA THR A 196 6.69 7.83 -6.71
C THR A 196 8.08 8.06 -6.13
N PRO A 197 8.52 9.33 -5.99
CA PRO A 197 9.67 9.64 -5.17
C PRO A 197 9.39 9.31 -3.69
N SER A 198 10.43 9.00 -2.91
CA SER A 198 10.26 8.83 -1.46
C SER A 198 9.69 10.10 -0.83
N PHE A 199 8.67 9.95 0.02
CA PHE A 199 7.99 11.02 0.75
C PHE A 199 8.25 10.94 2.26
N HIS A 200 9.49 11.26 2.63
CA HIS A 200 9.93 11.33 4.02
C HIS A 200 9.86 12.76 4.55
N ARG A 201 10.00 12.93 5.87
CA ARG A 201 9.81 14.21 6.59
C ARG A 201 10.50 15.45 5.98
N ARG A 202 11.70 15.28 5.42
CA ARG A 202 12.45 16.39 4.77
C ARG A 202 11.86 16.83 3.44
N ARG A 203 10.88 16.09 2.90
CA ARG A 203 10.25 16.34 1.61
C ARG A 203 8.77 16.70 1.71
N TRP A 204 8.19 16.78 2.90
CA TRP A 204 6.76 17.08 3.06
C TRP A 204 6.33 18.48 2.59
N ALA A 205 7.29 19.40 2.44
CA ALA A 205 7.04 20.74 1.90
C ALA A 205 7.47 20.90 0.42
N GLU A 206 8.00 19.84 -0.20
CA GLU A 206 8.58 19.91 -1.53
C GLU A 206 7.50 19.85 -2.62
N THR A 207 7.12 21.00 -3.16
CA THR A 207 5.98 21.11 -4.09
C THR A 207 6.17 20.36 -5.40
N TRP A 208 7.42 20.14 -5.85
CA TRP A 208 7.71 19.38 -7.07
C TRP A 208 7.25 17.92 -6.99
N LEU A 209 7.00 17.40 -5.79
CA LEU A 209 6.43 16.06 -5.62
C LEU A 209 4.98 15.95 -6.08
N ALA A 210 4.25 17.06 -6.16
CA ALA A 210 2.89 17.09 -6.69
C ALA A 210 2.85 17.12 -8.23
N GLU A 211 4.02 17.17 -8.89
CA GLU A 211 4.11 17.27 -10.34
C GLU A 211 4.30 15.89 -11.00
N PRO A 212 3.68 15.65 -12.16
CA PRO A 212 3.82 14.38 -12.88
C PRO A 212 5.23 14.22 -13.47
N ARG A 213 5.90 13.12 -13.09
CA ARG A 213 7.21 12.74 -13.63
C ARG A 213 7.08 11.88 -14.88
N ARG A 214 7.99 12.05 -15.84
CA ARG A 214 8.03 11.29 -17.11
C ARG A 214 9.44 10.83 -17.50
N ASP A 215 10.37 10.85 -16.54
CA ASP A 215 11.71 10.31 -16.76
C ASP A 215 11.67 8.78 -17.00
N ARG A 216 12.76 8.24 -17.57
CA ARG A 216 12.86 6.83 -17.95
C ARG A 216 12.47 5.88 -16.81
N TYR A 217 12.92 6.14 -15.59
CA TYR A 217 12.63 5.28 -14.43
C TYR A 217 11.14 5.29 -14.08
N THR A 218 10.52 6.47 -14.14
CA THR A 218 9.06 6.59 -13.92
C THR A 218 8.26 5.85 -14.98
N ARG A 219 8.68 5.89 -16.25
CA ARG A 219 8.01 5.15 -17.34
C ARG A 219 8.13 3.64 -17.17
N GLN A 220 9.31 3.15 -16.78
CA GLN A 220 9.55 1.73 -16.49
C GLN A 220 8.68 1.26 -15.31
N ALA A 221 8.69 2.02 -14.21
CA ALA A 221 7.83 1.71 -13.06
C ALA A 221 6.33 1.71 -13.42
N LEU A 222 5.89 2.61 -14.31
CA LEU A 222 4.50 2.67 -14.77
C LEU A 222 4.13 1.50 -15.67
N ALA A 223 5.04 1.06 -16.54
CA ALA A 223 4.84 -0.13 -17.35
C ALA A 223 4.65 -1.37 -16.45
N GLU A 224 5.48 -1.51 -15.41
CA GLU A 224 5.40 -2.60 -14.43
C GLU A 224 4.13 -2.55 -13.58
N ALA A 225 3.80 -1.38 -13.01
CA ALA A 225 2.56 -1.19 -12.27
C ALA A 225 1.32 -1.52 -13.13
N SER A 226 1.30 -1.09 -14.39
CA SER A 226 0.20 -1.42 -15.30
C SER A 226 0.14 -2.90 -15.67
N ALA A 227 1.30 -3.55 -15.86
CA ALA A 227 1.36 -4.99 -16.08
C ALA A 227 0.82 -5.77 -14.87
N LEU A 228 1.07 -5.31 -13.64
CA LEU A 228 0.51 -5.89 -12.42
C LEU A 228 -1.01 -5.69 -12.33
N VAL A 229 -1.53 -4.50 -12.68
CA VAL A 229 -2.98 -4.27 -12.77
C VAL A 229 -3.61 -5.22 -13.80
N ARG A 230 -3.01 -5.35 -14.99
CA ARG A 230 -3.48 -6.30 -16.03
C ARG A 230 -3.44 -7.74 -15.53
N ALA A 231 -2.35 -8.16 -14.90
CA ALA A 231 -2.21 -9.48 -14.31
C ALA A 231 -3.29 -9.74 -13.25
N GLY A 232 -3.56 -8.76 -12.37
CA GLY A 232 -4.61 -8.82 -11.35
C GLY A 232 -6.01 -9.07 -11.93
N ARG A 233 -6.31 -8.58 -13.14
CA ARG A 233 -7.59 -8.79 -13.82
C ARG A 233 -7.75 -10.20 -14.41
N THR A 234 -6.67 -10.97 -14.54
CA THR A 234 -6.72 -12.31 -15.14
C THR A 234 -7.46 -13.31 -14.25
N ALA A 235 -8.11 -14.30 -14.88
CA ALA A 235 -8.83 -15.35 -14.16
C ALA A 235 -7.87 -16.22 -13.33
N GLU A 236 -6.65 -16.44 -13.83
CA GLU A 236 -5.60 -17.22 -13.20
C GLU A 236 -5.18 -16.58 -11.86
N VAL A 237 -4.88 -15.27 -11.87
CA VAL A 237 -4.50 -14.54 -10.66
C VAL A 237 -5.66 -14.46 -9.67
N ARG A 238 -6.87 -14.13 -10.13
CA ARG A 238 -8.04 -14.04 -9.24
C ARG A 238 -8.39 -15.37 -8.59
N THR A 239 -8.26 -16.48 -9.32
CA THR A 239 -8.43 -17.84 -8.78
C THR A 239 -7.35 -18.14 -7.73
N ALA A 240 -6.10 -17.79 -8.00
CA ALA A 240 -5.01 -17.99 -7.04
C ALA A 240 -5.21 -17.16 -5.76
N LEU A 241 -5.68 -15.91 -5.87
CA LEU A 241 -6.07 -15.08 -4.72
C LEU A 241 -7.23 -15.69 -3.93
N ALA A 242 -8.28 -16.17 -4.61
CA ALA A 242 -9.41 -16.84 -3.97
C ALA A 242 -8.99 -18.10 -3.19
N ASN A 243 -8.05 -18.88 -3.74
CA ASN A 243 -7.47 -20.05 -3.06
C ASN A 243 -6.65 -19.66 -1.82
N ALA A 244 -5.95 -18.53 -1.86
CA ALA A 244 -5.21 -18.03 -0.69
C ALA A 244 -6.18 -17.55 0.41
N LEU A 245 -7.30 -16.91 0.04
CA LEU A 245 -8.33 -16.43 0.96
C LEU A 245 -9.06 -17.54 1.72
N THR A 246 -9.30 -18.68 1.05
CA THR A 246 -10.12 -19.79 1.59
C THR A 246 -9.36 -20.73 2.53
N ARG A 247 -8.06 -20.49 2.77
CA ARG A 247 -7.26 -21.21 3.78
C ARG A 247 -7.57 -20.76 5.21
N GLY A 248 -8.26 -19.63 5.39
CA GLY A 248 -8.89 -19.24 6.65
C GLY A 248 -10.35 -19.71 6.67
N ASP A 249 -10.82 -20.24 7.80
CA ASP A 249 -12.07 -21.00 7.98
C ASP A 249 -13.38 -20.15 7.85
N ARG A 250 -13.45 -19.23 6.89
CA ARG A 250 -14.63 -18.41 6.57
C ARG A 250 -14.89 -18.47 5.08
N ARG A 251 -16.13 -18.75 4.69
CA ARG A 251 -16.60 -18.54 3.31
C ARG A 251 -16.47 -17.04 2.99
N SER A 252 -15.42 -16.69 2.28
CA SER A 252 -15.21 -15.33 1.81
C SER A 252 -16.11 -15.09 0.60
N GLU A 253 -17.11 -14.20 0.76
CA GLU A 253 -17.91 -13.69 -0.35
C GLU A 253 -17.01 -13.14 -1.47
N LEU A 254 -15.93 -12.45 -1.08
CA LEU A 254 -14.89 -11.98 -2.00
C LEU A 254 -14.21 -13.11 -2.77
N ALA A 255 -13.90 -14.26 -2.15
CA ALA A 255 -13.32 -15.39 -2.87
C ALA A 255 -14.27 -15.94 -3.95
N SER A 256 -15.59 -15.89 -3.70
CA SER A 256 -16.60 -16.25 -4.69
C SER A 256 -16.70 -15.21 -5.81
N GLU A 257 -16.62 -13.92 -5.49
CA GLU A 257 -16.66 -12.84 -6.50
C GLU A 257 -15.44 -12.88 -7.42
N LEU A 258 -14.24 -13.05 -6.86
CA LEU A 258 -12.98 -13.14 -7.62
C LEU A 258 -13.02 -14.20 -8.72
N THR A 259 -13.74 -15.31 -8.51
CA THR A 259 -13.86 -16.42 -9.47
C THR A 259 -15.03 -16.29 -10.45
N ARG A 260 -15.93 -15.32 -10.24
CA ARG A 260 -17.16 -15.15 -11.05
C ARG A 260 -17.09 -14.05 -12.10
N ILE A 261 -16.13 -13.14 -12.01
CA ILE A 261 -16.05 -12.03 -12.97
C ILE A 261 -15.67 -12.57 -14.36
N PRO A 262 -16.50 -12.32 -15.40
CA PRO A 262 -16.22 -12.81 -16.75
C PRO A 262 -14.90 -12.27 -17.31
N ARG A 263 -14.30 -13.07 -18.19
CA ARG A 263 -13.05 -12.78 -18.92
C ARG A 263 -13.16 -11.55 -19.81
#